data_AF-A0A238JBU1-F1
#
_entry.id   AF-A0A238JBU1-F1
#
_cell.length_a   1.000
_cell.length_b   1.000
_cell.length_c   1.000
_cell.angle_alpha   90.00
_cell.angle_beta   90.00
_cell.angle_gamma   90.00
#
_symmetry.space_group_name_H-M   'P 1'
#
loop_
_entity.id
_entity.type
_entity.pdbx_description
1 polymer ?
#
loop_
_entity_poly.entity_id
_entity_poly.type
_entity_poly.pdbx_seq_one_letter_code
_entity_poly.pdbx_strand_id
1 'polypeptide(L)'
;MTVDVDAMPADLPGGDEATAAEYVLGLLSDAEATPFETKLNKDRDLQQDVAAWQAYFCTYFETVQPQTPPPALWREVEIRVGQEPKVPMWRQVLPYLIGAFFGGGLTWLVTMIGLGGH
;
A
#
# COMPACT_ATOMS: atom_id res chain seq x y z
N MET A 1 -12.64 20.76 -13.14
CA MET A 1 -13.88 20.00 -13.38
C MET A 1 -14.70 20.16 -12.12
N THR A 2 -15.57 21.16 -12.10
CA THR A 2 -16.47 21.43 -10.98
C THR A 2 -17.52 20.34 -10.99
N VAL A 3 -17.51 19.48 -9.97
CA VAL A 3 -18.61 18.55 -9.75
C VAL A 3 -19.82 19.41 -9.40
N ASP A 4 -20.81 19.40 -10.28
CA ASP A 4 -22.04 20.17 -10.12
C ASP A 4 -22.87 19.49 -9.03
N VAL A 5 -22.68 19.94 -7.79
CA VAL A 5 -23.38 19.43 -6.59
C VAL A 5 -24.88 19.71 -6.62
N ASP A 6 -25.35 20.59 -7.52
CA ASP A 6 -26.77 20.95 -7.67
C ASP A 6 -27.55 19.97 -8.58
N ALA A 7 -26.84 19.01 -9.20
CA ALA A 7 -27.44 17.99 -10.06
C ALA A 7 -27.86 16.71 -9.32
N MET A 8 -27.81 16.66 -7.99
CA MET A 8 -28.34 15.53 -7.22
C MET A 8 -29.81 15.80 -6.85
N PRO A 9 -30.77 14.97 -7.30
CA PRO A 9 -32.17 15.16 -6.94
C PRO A 9 -32.32 15.11 -5.41
N ALA A 10 -32.96 16.14 -4.86
CA ALA A 10 -33.19 16.34 -3.43
C ALA A 10 -34.14 15.30 -2.77
N ASP A 11 -34.48 14.23 -3.48
CA ASP A 11 -35.22 13.08 -2.98
C ASP A 11 -34.28 11.88 -3.02
N LEU A 12 -33.85 11.39 -1.85
CA LEU A 12 -33.07 10.15 -1.73
C LEU A 12 -33.91 9.00 -2.33
N PRO A 13 -33.52 8.43 -3.48
CA PRO A 13 -34.32 7.42 -4.14
C PRO A 13 -34.18 6.08 -3.40
N GLY A 14 -35.29 5.46 -3.02
CA GLY A 14 -35.29 4.05 -2.63
C GLY A 14 -35.12 3.18 -3.88
N GLY A 15 -34.03 2.43 -3.97
CA GLY A 15 -33.68 1.59 -5.13
C GLY A 15 -32.17 1.30 -5.23
N ASP A 16 -31.70 0.86 -6.40
CA ASP A 16 -30.26 0.56 -6.68
C ASP A 16 -29.32 1.73 -6.33
N GLU A 17 -29.80 2.98 -6.43
CA GLU A 17 -29.08 4.22 -6.08
C GLU A 17 -28.85 4.38 -4.56
N ALA A 18 -29.74 3.87 -3.70
CA ALA A 18 -29.53 3.82 -2.25
C ALA A 18 -28.53 2.72 -1.86
N THR A 19 -28.56 1.57 -2.55
CA THR A 19 -27.61 0.47 -2.32
C THR A 19 -26.18 0.87 -2.64
N ALA A 20 -25.95 1.75 -3.63
CA ALA A 20 -24.63 2.31 -3.90
C ALA A 20 -24.10 3.14 -2.71
N ALA A 21 -24.96 3.92 -2.05
CA ALA A 21 -24.59 4.67 -0.84
C ALA A 21 -24.25 3.73 0.32
N GLU A 22 -25.07 2.70 0.54
CA GLU A 22 -24.84 1.67 1.56
C GLU A 22 -23.54 0.91 1.33
N TYR A 23 -23.23 0.58 0.07
CA TYR A 23 -21.95 -0.04 -0.31
C TYR A 23 -20.77 0.87 0.03
N VAL A 24 -20.83 2.16 -0.34
CA VAL A 24 -19.74 3.12 -0.06
C VAL A 24 -19.52 3.32 1.45
N LEU A 25 -20.59 3.30 2.25
CA LEU A 25 -20.52 3.37 3.71
C LEU A 25 -20.11 2.04 4.36
N GLY A 26 -20.00 0.94 3.60
CA GLY A 26 -19.68 -0.38 4.12
C GLY A 26 -20.80 -0.98 4.99
N LEU A 27 -22.07 -0.65 4.69
CA LEU A 27 -23.24 -1.10 5.44
C LEU A 27 -23.84 -2.41 4.89
N LEU A 28 -23.46 -2.83 3.69
CA LEU A 28 -23.90 -4.10 3.11
C LEU A 28 -23.31 -5.28 3.87
N SER A 29 -24.12 -6.31 4.12
CA SER A 29 -23.61 -7.59 4.61
C SER A 29 -22.76 -8.29 3.53
N ASP A 30 -21.90 -9.23 3.92
CA ASP A 30 -21.08 -10.00 2.97
C ASP A 30 -21.92 -10.69 1.86
N ALA A 31 -23.13 -11.12 2.23
CA ALA A 31 -24.09 -11.77 1.33
C ALA A 31 -24.68 -10.80 0.29
N GLU A 32 -24.77 -9.51 0.61
CA GLU A 32 -25.27 -8.44 -0.27
C GLU A 32 -24.13 -7.79 -1.07
N ALA A 33 -22.95 -7.63 -0.46
CA ALA A 33 -21.78 -7.03 -1.08
C ALA A 33 -21.25 -7.87 -2.25
N THR A 34 -21.16 -9.20 -2.10
CA THR A 34 -20.64 -10.10 -3.16
C THR A 34 -21.39 -9.98 -4.50
N PRO A 35 -22.74 -10.11 -4.55
CA PRO A 35 -23.48 -9.93 -5.79
C PRO A 35 -23.46 -8.47 -6.27
N PHE A 36 -23.45 -7.50 -5.36
CA PHE A 36 -23.34 -6.07 -5.71
C PHE A 36 -22.02 -5.77 -6.43
N GLU A 37 -20.89 -6.24 -5.91
CA GLU A 37 -19.57 -6.09 -6.53
C GLU A 37 -19.48 -6.77 -7.91
N THR A 38 -20.13 -7.92 -8.05
CA THR A 38 -20.22 -8.62 -9.34
C THR A 38 -20.97 -7.78 -10.38
N LYS A 39 -22.04 -7.08 -9.97
CA LYS A 39 -22.79 -6.13 -10.82
C LYS A 39 -21.96 -4.88 -11.10
N LEU A 40 -21.36 -4.27 -10.07
CA LEU A 40 -20.52 -3.08 -10.14
C LEU A 40 -19.37 -3.24 -11.16
N ASN A 41 -18.77 -4.42 -11.24
CA ASN A 41 -17.69 -4.68 -12.20
C ASN A 41 -18.12 -4.61 -13.68
N LYS A 42 -19.42 -4.65 -13.98
CA LYS A 42 -19.96 -4.71 -15.35
C LYS A 42 -20.82 -3.51 -15.71
N ASP A 43 -21.40 -2.84 -14.72
CA ASP A 43 -22.35 -1.75 -14.88
C ASP A 43 -21.64 -0.39 -14.73
N ARG A 44 -21.58 0.37 -15.81
CA ARG A 44 -20.88 1.66 -15.86
C ARG A 44 -21.67 2.79 -15.19
N ASP A 45 -22.99 2.68 -15.13
CA ASP A 45 -23.81 3.70 -14.48
C ASP A 45 -23.71 3.51 -12.97
N LEU A 46 -23.76 2.26 -12.49
CA LEU A 46 -23.52 1.94 -11.09
C LEU A 46 -22.12 2.35 -10.60
N GLN A 47 -21.10 2.24 -11.47
CA GLN A 47 -19.75 2.76 -11.16
C GLN A 47 -19.73 4.28 -10.98
N GLN A 48 -20.52 5.02 -11.79
CA GLN A 48 -20.64 6.48 -11.67
C GLN A 48 -21.36 6.85 -10.37
N ASP A 49 -22.41 6.11 -10.00
CA ASP A 49 -23.14 6.33 -8.76
C ASP A 49 -22.26 6.11 -7.53
N VAL A 50 -21.49 5.01 -7.50
CA VAL A 50 -20.51 4.75 -6.43
C VAL A 50 -19.47 5.86 -6.34
N ALA A 51 -18.95 6.33 -7.48
CA ALA A 51 -17.97 7.42 -7.51
C ALA A 51 -18.57 8.76 -7.01
N ALA A 52 -19.83 9.05 -7.37
CA ALA A 52 -20.55 10.23 -6.91
C ALA A 52 -20.75 10.20 -5.38
N TRP A 53 -21.19 9.06 -4.85
CA TRP A 53 -21.33 8.86 -3.40
C TRP A 53 -20.01 8.97 -2.64
N GLN A 54 -18.92 8.41 -3.19
CA GLN A 54 -17.58 8.56 -2.61
C GLN A 54 -17.15 10.03 -2.55
N ALA A 55 -17.34 10.77 -3.64
CA ALA A 55 -17.01 12.20 -3.70
C ALA A 55 -17.85 13.01 -2.72
N TYR A 56 -19.14 12.70 -2.59
CA TYR A 56 -20.04 13.33 -1.64
C TYR A 56 -19.62 13.07 -0.19
N PHE A 57 -19.33 11.82 0.20
CA PHE A 57 -18.86 11.56 1.56
C PHE A 57 -17.50 12.20 1.85
N CYS A 58 -16.63 12.33 0.83
CA CYS A 58 -15.37 13.07 0.97
C CYS A 58 -15.55 14.51 1.43
N THR A 59 -16.63 15.20 1.06
CA THR A 59 -16.85 16.60 1.46
C THR A 59 -17.06 16.76 2.98
N TYR A 60 -17.53 15.72 3.67
CA TYR A 60 -17.73 15.76 5.12
C TYR A 60 -16.42 15.66 5.91
N PHE A 61 -15.38 15.05 5.32
CA PHE A 61 -14.10 14.86 5.99
C PHE A 61 -13.24 16.13 6.09
N GLU A 62 -13.63 17.22 5.41
CA GLU A 62 -12.95 18.53 5.53
C GLU A 62 -12.92 19.06 6.97
N THR A 63 -13.87 18.63 7.80
CA THR A 63 -14.03 19.07 9.19
C THR A 63 -13.36 18.15 10.22
N VAL A 64 -12.83 17.00 9.78
CA VAL A 64 -12.26 15.99 10.67
C VAL A 64 -10.80 16.34 10.99
N GLN A 65 -10.46 16.35 12.28
CA GLN A 65 -9.09 16.62 12.71
C GLN A 65 -8.13 15.50 12.28
N PRO A 66 -7.02 15.83 11.58
CA PRO A 66 -6.01 14.84 11.22
C PRO A 66 -5.38 14.20 12.48
N GLN A 67 -5.29 12.87 12.49
CA GLN A 67 -4.57 12.13 13.53
C GLN A 67 -3.29 11.54 12.96
N THR A 68 -2.17 11.72 13.66
CA THR A 68 -0.88 11.16 13.24
C THR A 68 -0.87 9.65 13.49
N PRO A 69 -0.75 8.81 12.45
CA PRO A 69 -0.64 7.37 12.64
C PRO A 69 0.71 6.98 13.28
N PRO A 70 0.81 5.82 13.96
CA PRO A 70 2.08 5.30 14.44
C PRO A 70 3.10 5.15 13.30
N PRO A 71 4.38 5.53 13.50
CA PRO A 71 5.39 5.49 12.43
C PRO A 71 5.61 4.11 11.79
N ALA A 72 5.30 3.04 12.52
CA ALA A 72 5.45 1.66 12.04
C ALA A 72 4.25 1.17 11.20
N LEU A 73 3.09 1.84 11.28
CA LEU A 73 1.84 1.37 10.66
C LEU A 73 1.98 1.20 9.15
N TRP A 74 2.65 2.15 8.49
CA TRP A 74 2.86 2.08 7.05
C TRP A 74 3.66 0.83 6.63
N ARG A 75 4.73 0.52 7.36
CA ARG A 75 5.54 -0.70 7.13
C ARG A 75 4.72 -1.97 7.34
N GLU A 76 3.82 -2.00 8.33
CA GLU A 76 2.96 -3.16 8.55
C GLU A 76 1.96 -3.37 7.40
N VAL A 77 1.41 -2.28 6.85
CA VAL A 77 0.52 -2.33 5.69
C VAL A 77 1.26 -2.86 4.46
N GLU A 78 2.47 -2.35 4.18
CA GLU A 78 3.31 -2.83 3.06
C GLU A 78 3.52 -4.35 3.12
N ILE A 79 3.87 -4.88 4.30
CA ILE A 79 4.08 -6.31 4.51
C ILE A 79 2.78 -7.11 4.27
N ARG A 80 1.64 -6.64 4.79
CA ARG A 80 0.34 -7.36 4.64
C ARG A 80 -0.16 -7.39 3.20
N VAL A 81 0.12 -6.35 2.42
CA VAL A 81 -0.26 -6.25 0.99
C VAL A 81 0.74 -6.99 0.09
N GLY A 82 1.77 -7.63 0.66
CA GLY A 82 2.75 -8.41 -0.09
C GLY A 82 3.79 -7.54 -0.81
N GLN A 83 3.96 -6.28 -0.42
CA GLN A 83 5.11 -5.49 -0.85
C GLN A 83 6.32 -5.94 -0.03
N GLU A 84 7.23 -6.66 -0.67
CA GLU A 84 8.46 -7.10 0.00
C GLU A 84 9.30 -5.88 0.41
N PRO A 85 9.67 -5.76 1.70
CA PRO A 85 10.51 -4.67 2.15
C PRO A 85 11.85 -4.73 1.41
N LYS A 86 12.23 -3.62 0.73
CA LYS A 86 13.53 -3.49 0.08
C LYS A 86 14.62 -3.69 1.13
N VAL A 87 15.27 -4.86 1.12
CA VAL A 87 16.42 -5.11 1.99
C VAL A 87 17.51 -4.08 1.66
N PRO A 88 18.09 -3.42 2.67
CA PRO A 88 19.05 -2.35 2.42
C PRO A 88 20.33 -2.92 1.80
N MET A 89 20.87 -2.25 0.78
CA MET A 89 22.01 -2.73 -0.03
C MET A 89 23.24 -3.08 0.82
N TRP A 90 23.49 -2.38 1.93
CA TRP A 90 24.60 -2.67 2.84
C TRP A 90 24.54 -4.09 3.42
N ARG A 91 23.33 -4.63 3.64
CA ARG A 91 23.11 -6.00 4.16
C ARG A 91 23.38 -7.07 3.10
N GLN A 92 23.29 -6.72 1.81
CA GLN A 92 23.64 -7.60 0.70
C GLN A 92 25.14 -7.64 0.43
N VAL A 93 25.86 -6.53 0.66
CA VAL A 93 27.32 -6.46 0.43
C VAL A 93 28.16 -6.90 1.64
N LEU A 94 27.59 -6.89 2.86
CA LEU A 94 28.27 -7.34 4.08
C LEU A 94 28.93 -8.74 3.98
N PRO A 95 28.29 -9.80 3.42
CA PRO A 95 28.95 -11.10 3.28
C PRO A 95 30.17 -11.08 2.35
N TYR A 96 30.18 -10.22 1.32
CA TYR A 96 31.32 -10.07 0.42
C TYR A 96 32.50 -9.36 1.11
N LEU A 97 32.23 -8.39 1.97
CA LEU A 97 33.26 -7.74 2.79
C LEU A 97 33.87 -8.69 3.82
N ILE A 98 33.09 -9.62 4.38
CA ILE A 98 33.59 -10.66 5.29
C ILE A 98 34.44 -11.70 4.52
N GLY A 99 34.04 -12.09 3.31
CA GLY A 99 34.82 -13.01 2.46
C GLY A 99 36.18 -12.45 2.01
N ALA A 100 36.27 -11.13 1.79
CA ALA A 100 37.52 -10.47 1.39
C ALA A 100 38.63 -10.54 2.47
N PHE A 101 38.27 -10.65 3.76
CA PHE A 101 39.26 -10.75 4.85
C PHE A 101 39.88 -12.15 5.02
N PHE A 102 39.23 -13.23 4.56
CA PHE A 102 39.79 -14.58 4.65
C PHE A 102 40.64 -14.98 3.43
N GLY A 103 40.53 -14.27 2.30
CA GLY A 103 41.27 -14.58 1.05
C GLY A 103 42.68 -13.99 0.94
N GLY A 104 43.05 -13.01 1.77
CA GLY A 104 44.32 -12.29 1.65
C GLY A 104 45.39 -12.58 2.72
N GLY A 105 45.08 -13.42 3.72
CA GLY A 105 45.89 -13.53 4.94
C GLY A 105 47.04 -14.55 4.92
N LEU A 106 47.09 -15.49 3.97
CA LEU A 106 48.05 -16.61 4.05
C LEU A 106 49.27 -16.53 3.11
N THR A 107 49.39 -15.53 2.23
CA THR A 107 50.49 -15.49 1.25
C THR A 107 51.72 -14.71 1.72
N TRP A 108 51.63 -13.93 2.80
CA TRP A 108 52.73 -13.08 3.27
C TRP A 108 53.44 -13.63 4.52
N LEU A 109 53.68 -14.95 4.56
CA LEU A 109 54.47 -15.57 5.63
C LEU A 109 55.44 -16.66 5.12
N VAL A 110 55.86 -16.58 3.84
CA VAL A 110 56.89 -17.48 3.29
C VAL A 110 58.11 -16.77 2.70
N THR A 111 58.11 -15.44 2.64
CA THR A 111 59.21 -14.66 2.01
C THR A 111 60.22 -14.04 2.97
N MET A 112 60.09 -14.19 4.30
CA MET A 112 60.95 -13.51 5.28
C MET A 112 62.07 -14.35 5.93
N ILE A 113 62.24 -15.64 5.61
CA ILE A 113 63.27 -16.52 6.25
C ILE A 113 64.40 -16.92 5.27
N GLY A 114 64.56 -16.21 4.15
CA GLY A 114 65.49 -16.61 3.07
C GLY A 114 66.78 -15.79 2.90
N LEU A 115 66.97 -14.65 3.57
CA LEU A 115 68.14 -13.79 3.37
C LEU A 115 68.89 -13.55 4.69
N GLY A 116 69.81 -14.46 5.02
CA GLY A 116 70.66 -14.36 6.19
C GLY A 116 71.75 -15.43 6.20
N GLY A 117 72.48 -15.54 5.09
CA GLY A 117 73.63 -16.44 4.98
C GLY A 117 74.75 -15.78 4.19
N HIS A 118 75.66 -15.11 4.89
CA HIS A 118 77.04 -14.85 4.49
C HIS A 118 77.92 -14.83 5.73
#